data_AF-J3CVS2-F1
#
_entry.id   AF-J3CVS2-F1
#
_cell.length_a   1.000
_cell.length_b   1.000
_cell.length_c   1.000
_cell.angle_alpha   90.00
_cell.angle_beta   90.00
_cell.angle_gamma   90.00
#
_symmetry.space_group_name_H-M   'P 1'
#
loop_
_entity.id
_entity.type
_entity.pdbx_description
1 polymer ?
#
loop_
_entity_poly.entity_id
_entity_poly.type
_entity_poly.pdbx_seq_one_letter_code
_entity_poly.pdbx_strand_id
1 'polypeptide(L)'
;MPKGTPNPAAMYGIYRRAWGFEVSIVRNGTRYFKQFGRASYGSEEQALLQAQDWRDGIVRSVPPVPRRTRAEKLRINNTTGVSGVFCQVASDGRVRAWVAKTYIGHDEILRTDFPVNAVGEAAQELAVEERTRQLERMAGLARLHPAEETIRKSPPAFPAGLLSPKRSKSEIKRSTNSSGVSGVHFKAPNPGHPGYWLAITYTTGKGSVSKAFSIKEHGPEKAKLLAIEERERQLEQKLMPDTGTLAPSLRREASRHGQAAVEARPQR
;
A
#
# COMPACT_ATOMS: atom_id res chain seq x y z
N MET A 1 -8.19 -12.08 16.57
CA MET A 1 -9.15 -12.63 15.60
C MET A 1 -8.79 -14.09 15.36
N PRO A 2 -9.73 -15.02 15.54
CA PRO A 2 -9.47 -16.44 15.27
C PRO A 2 -9.11 -16.64 13.80
N LYS A 3 -8.14 -17.53 13.53
CA LYS A 3 -7.76 -17.92 12.16
C LYS A 3 -8.89 -18.74 11.55
N GLY A 4 -9.31 -18.43 10.32
CA GLY A 4 -10.24 -19.27 9.55
C GLY A 4 -11.63 -18.68 9.30
N THR A 5 -12.05 -17.62 10.00
CA THR A 5 -13.30 -16.91 9.67
C THR A 5 -13.01 -15.81 8.63
N PRO A 6 -13.71 -15.79 7.48
CA PRO A 6 -13.58 -14.71 6.51
C PRO A 6 -13.89 -13.35 7.16
N ASN A 7 -13.11 -12.32 6.85
CA ASN A 7 -13.42 -10.97 7.32
C ASN A 7 -14.81 -10.55 6.82
N PRO A 8 -15.60 -9.84 7.63
CA PRO A 8 -16.86 -9.27 7.16
C PRO A 8 -16.60 -8.32 5.98
N ALA A 9 -17.61 -8.09 5.13
CA ALA A 9 -17.42 -7.33 3.89
C ALA A 9 -16.80 -5.94 4.12
N ALA A 10 -17.22 -5.26 5.19
CA ALA A 10 -16.68 -3.97 5.61
C ALA A 10 -15.18 -3.98 5.96
N MET A 11 -14.60 -5.15 6.27
CA MET A 11 -13.19 -5.36 6.64
C MET A 11 -12.44 -6.24 5.64
N TYR A 12 -13.00 -6.52 4.47
CA TYR A 12 -12.32 -7.28 3.43
C TYR A 12 -10.99 -6.59 3.07
N GLY A 13 -9.87 -7.32 3.14
CA GLY A 13 -8.54 -6.75 2.88
C GLY A 13 -8.07 -5.68 3.89
N ILE A 14 -8.85 -5.39 4.94
CA ILE A 14 -8.52 -4.42 6.01
C ILE A 14 -8.21 -5.19 7.30
N TYR A 15 -7.10 -4.83 7.93
CA TYR A 15 -6.61 -5.43 9.17
C TYR A 15 -6.52 -4.36 10.25
N ARG A 16 -7.19 -4.58 11.38
CA ARG A 16 -7.10 -3.70 12.55
C ARG A 16 -5.76 -3.93 13.27
N ARG A 17 -5.10 -2.84 13.64
CA ARG A 17 -3.82 -2.80 14.37
C ARG A 17 -3.97 -1.87 15.57
N ALA A 18 -3.07 -1.97 16.54
CA ALA A 18 -3.07 -1.08 17.71
C ALA A 18 -3.03 0.41 17.30
N TRP A 19 -2.25 0.74 16.27
CA TRP A 19 -2.05 2.10 15.77
C TRP A 19 -3.12 2.58 14.75
N GLY A 20 -4.01 1.71 14.27
CA GLY A 20 -5.00 2.05 13.24
C GLY A 20 -5.35 0.87 12.34
N PHE A 21 -5.30 1.07 11.03
CA PHE A 21 -5.71 0.08 10.03
C PHE A 21 -4.65 -0.10 8.95
N GLU A 22 -4.56 -1.31 8.43
CA GLU A 22 -3.73 -1.69 7.31
C GLU A 22 -4.62 -2.29 6.23
N VAL A 23 -4.49 -1.83 5.00
CA VAL A 23 -5.15 -2.45 3.85
C VAL A 23 -4.11 -3.23 3.06
N SER A 24 -4.38 -4.50 2.79
CA SER A 24 -3.52 -5.39 2.02
C SER A 24 -4.35 -6.29 1.13
N ILE A 25 -4.34 -6.01 -0.18
CA ILE A 25 -5.03 -6.78 -1.22
C ILE A 25 -4.01 -7.31 -2.21
N VAL A 26 -4.12 -8.59 -2.59
CA VAL A 26 -3.30 -9.20 -3.64
C VAL A 26 -4.11 -9.40 -4.90
N ARG A 27 -3.60 -8.91 -6.03
CA ARG A 27 -4.20 -9.07 -7.37
C ARG A 27 -3.11 -9.42 -8.37
N ASN A 28 -3.32 -10.51 -9.11
CA ASN A 28 -2.45 -10.92 -10.22
C ASN A 28 -0.96 -11.00 -9.83
N GLY A 29 -0.66 -11.36 -8.58
CA GLY A 29 0.71 -11.40 -8.04
C GLY A 29 1.19 -10.09 -7.41
N THR A 30 0.53 -8.97 -7.67
CA THR A 30 0.87 -7.65 -7.10
C THR A 30 0.14 -7.43 -5.78
N ARG A 31 0.88 -7.01 -4.75
CA ARG A 31 0.32 -6.63 -3.45
C ARG A 31 0.11 -5.12 -3.37
N TYR A 32 -1.15 -4.71 -3.22
CA TYR A 32 -1.55 -3.34 -2.93
C TYR A 32 -1.62 -3.18 -1.41
N PHE A 33 -0.75 -2.34 -0.86
CA PHE A 33 -0.59 -2.16 0.58
C PHE A 33 -0.58 -0.69 0.97
N LYS A 34 -1.37 -0.32 2.00
CA LYS A 34 -1.35 1.03 2.58
C LYS A 34 -1.78 1.02 4.04
N GLN A 35 -1.22 1.94 4.82
CA GLN A 35 -1.48 2.08 6.25
C GLN A 35 -2.22 3.37 6.58
N PHE A 36 -3.17 3.28 7.51
CA PHE A 36 -4.06 4.35 7.94
C PHE A 36 -4.04 4.45 9.47
N GLY A 37 -3.26 5.37 10.01
CA GLY A 37 -3.10 5.53 11.45
C GLY A 37 -4.15 6.44 12.08
N ARG A 38 -4.62 6.08 13.30
CA ARG A 38 -5.56 6.92 14.08
C ARG A 38 -5.04 8.34 14.25
N ALA A 39 -3.74 8.48 14.51
CA ALA A 39 -3.10 9.77 14.73
C ALA A 39 -3.00 10.60 13.44
N SER A 40 -2.85 9.93 12.28
CA SER A 40 -2.76 10.59 10.97
C SER A 40 -4.09 11.14 10.48
N TYR A 41 -5.22 10.55 10.88
CA TYR A 41 -6.55 10.97 10.44
C TYR A 41 -7.41 11.53 11.57
N GLY A 42 -6.85 11.65 12.78
CA GLY A 42 -7.48 12.27 13.94
C GLY A 42 -8.32 11.35 14.81
N SER A 43 -8.99 10.36 14.21
CA SER A 43 -9.77 9.36 14.96
C SER A 43 -9.63 7.96 14.36
N GLU A 44 -10.07 6.96 15.11
CA GLU A 44 -10.16 5.58 14.62
C GLU A 44 -11.20 5.46 13.50
N GLU A 45 -12.33 6.14 13.64
CA GLU A 45 -13.39 6.18 12.62
C GLU A 45 -12.90 6.77 11.30
N GLN A 46 -12.24 7.93 11.35
CA GLN A 46 -11.69 8.57 10.15
C GLN A 46 -10.60 7.72 9.48
N ALA A 47 -9.75 7.06 10.28
CA ALA A 47 -8.76 6.13 9.73
C ALA A 47 -9.40 4.91 9.05
N LEU A 48 -10.51 4.40 9.59
CA LEU A 48 -11.26 3.29 8.98
C LEU A 48 -11.94 3.72 7.68
N LEU A 49 -12.59 4.89 7.66
CA LEU A 49 -13.23 5.44 6.46
C LEU A 49 -12.22 5.60 5.32
N GLN A 50 -11.05 6.16 5.62
CA GLN A 50 -9.96 6.32 4.66
C GLN A 50 -9.42 4.97 4.15
N ALA A 51 -9.34 3.97 5.03
CA ALA A 51 -8.95 2.61 4.65
C ALA A 51 -9.99 1.96 3.73
N GLN A 52 -11.29 2.13 4.02
CA GLN A 52 -12.39 1.60 3.21
C GLN A 52 -12.46 2.27 1.84
N ASP A 53 -12.38 3.60 1.78
CA ASP A 53 -12.40 4.36 0.53
C ASP A 53 -11.23 3.96 -0.39
N TRP A 54 -10.02 3.93 0.17
CA TRP A 54 -8.84 3.52 -0.60
C TRP A 54 -8.94 2.06 -1.07
N ARG A 55 -9.42 1.15 -0.21
CA ARG A 55 -9.66 -0.25 -0.57
C ARG A 55 -10.66 -0.34 -1.73
N ASP A 56 -11.77 0.37 -1.65
CA ASP A 56 -12.85 0.31 -2.64
C ASP A 56 -12.39 0.85 -3.99
N GLY A 57 -11.57 1.92 -3.98
CA GLY A 57 -10.87 2.40 -5.16
C GLY A 57 -9.99 1.33 -5.81
N ILE A 58 -9.20 0.57 -5.02
CA ILE A 58 -8.38 -0.54 -5.53
C ILE A 58 -9.25 -1.69 -6.06
N VAL A 59 -10.30 -2.09 -5.34
CA VAL A 59 -11.18 -3.20 -5.75
C VAL A 59 -11.89 -2.89 -7.06
N ARG A 60 -12.28 -1.63 -7.29
CA ARG A 60 -12.93 -1.18 -8.53
C ARG A 60 -11.95 -1.01 -9.69
N SER A 61 -10.77 -0.44 -9.44
CA SER A 61 -9.76 -0.19 -10.49
C SER A 61 -8.97 -1.44 -10.89
N VAL A 62 -8.78 -2.40 -9.99
CA VAL A 62 -7.95 -3.59 -10.22
C VAL A 62 -8.75 -4.87 -9.93
N PRO A 63 -9.62 -5.31 -10.87
CA PRO A 63 -10.35 -6.55 -10.72
C PRO A 63 -9.43 -7.79 -10.77
N PRO A 64 -9.81 -8.91 -10.11
CA PRO A 64 -9.17 -10.20 -10.34
C PRO A 64 -9.17 -10.60 -11.81
N VAL A 65 -8.23 -11.47 -12.20
CA VAL A 65 -8.18 -12.02 -13.57
C VAL A 65 -9.55 -12.60 -13.97
N PRO A 66 -10.06 -12.33 -15.19
CA PRO A 66 -11.24 -13.00 -15.72
C PRO A 66 -11.09 -14.52 -15.68
N ARG A 67 -12.19 -15.23 -15.44
CA ARG A 67 -12.17 -16.70 -15.43
C ARG A 67 -11.66 -17.27 -16.75
N ARG A 68 -12.07 -16.65 -17.86
CA ARG A 68 -11.67 -16.99 -19.23
C ARG A 68 -10.15 -16.99 -19.40
N THR A 69 -9.47 -15.88 -19.07
CA THR A 69 -8.01 -15.76 -19.17
C THR A 69 -7.29 -16.83 -18.33
N ARG A 70 -7.83 -17.19 -17.16
CA ARG A 70 -7.27 -18.28 -16.34
C ARG A 70 -7.46 -19.65 -17.00
N ALA A 71 -8.59 -19.89 -17.65
CA ALA A 71 -8.89 -21.12 -18.37
C ALA A 71 -8.09 -21.27 -19.67
N GLU A 72 -7.76 -20.16 -20.34
CA GLU A 72 -6.94 -20.12 -21.56
C GLU A 72 -5.45 -20.31 -21.27
N LYS A 73 -5.01 -20.04 -20.03
CA LYS A 73 -3.60 -20.21 -19.64
C LYS A 73 -3.11 -21.63 -19.95
N LEU A 74 -2.11 -21.70 -20.84
CA LEU A 74 -1.45 -22.95 -21.21
C LEU A 74 -0.71 -23.54 -20.01
N ARG A 75 -0.82 -24.86 -19.86
CA ARG A 75 -0.07 -25.62 -18.84
C ARG A 75 1.18 -26.21 -19.47
N ILE A 76 2.24 -26.35 -18.68
CA ILE A 76 3.53 -26.92 -19.13
C ILE A 76 3.40 -28.34 -19.72
N ASN A 77 2.41 -29.10 -19.26
CA ASN A 77 2.13 -30.46 -19.70
C ASN A 77 1.06 -30.53 -20.80
N ASN A 78 0.68 -29.40 -21.40
CA ASN A 78 -0.27 -29.40 -22.51
C ASN A 78 0.48 -29.70 -23.82
N THR A 79 0.14 -30.81 -24.45
CA THR A 79 0.73 -31.28 -25.71
C THR A 79 -0.03 -30.82 -26.95
N THR A 80 -1.19 -30.19 -26.77
CA THR A 80 -2.14 -29.87 -27.86
C THR A 80 -2.09 -28.41 -28.31
N GLY A 81 -1.35 -27.56 -27.59
CA GLY A 81 -1.30 -26.11 -27.83
C GLY A 81 -2.53 -25.34 -27.32
N VAL A 82 -3.61 -26.04 -26.90
CA VAL A 82 -4.86 -25.43 -26.44
C VAL A 82 -5.24 -25.98 -25.06
N SER A 83 -5.29 -25.10 -24.07
CA SER A 83 -5.66 -25.47 -22.69
C SER A 83 -7.11 -25.98 -22.62
N GLY A 84 -7.30 -27.19 -22.09
CA GLY A 84 -8.61 -27.83 -21.99
C GLY A 84 -8.97 -28.74 -23.18
N VAL A 85 -8.09 -28.84 -24.19
CA VAL A 85 -8.19 -29.83 -25.27
C VAL A 85 -7.14 -30.92 -25.04
N PHE A 86 -7.54 -32.18 -25.10
CA PHE A 86 -6.64 -33.33 -24.97
C PHE A 86 -7.11 -34.51 -25.81
N CYS A 87 -6.19 -35.39 -26.19
CA CYS A 87 -6.51 -36.63 -26.87
C CYS A 87 -6.76 -37.76 -25.86
N GLN A 88 -7.78 -38.57 -26.14
CA GLN A 88 -7.94 -39.88 -25.51
C GLN A 88 -7.24 -40.91 -26.39
N VAL A 89 -6.35 -41.69 -25.79
CA VAL A 89 -5.56 -42.70 -26.48
C VAL A 89 -6.07 -44.07 -26.05
N ALA A 90 -6.21 -44.99 -27.00
CA ALA A 90 -6.54 -46.39 -26.72
C ALA A 90 -5.31 -47.16 -26.20
N SER A 91 -5.52 -48.39 -25.73
CA SER A 91 -4.45 -49.23 -25.16
C SER A 91 -3.33 -49.55 -26.17
N ASP A 92 -3.63 -49.46 -27.47
CA ASP A 92 -2.69 -49.66 -28.58
C ASP A 92 -1.89 -48.39 -28.94
N GLY A 93 -2.08 -47.28 -28.21
CA GLY A 93 -1.40 -46.01 -28.46
C GLY A 93 -2.04 -45.16 -29.56
N ARG A 94 -3.14 -45.60 -30.19
CA ARG A 94 -3.82 -44.81 -31.22
C ARG A 94 -4.77 -43.78 -30.60
N VAL A 95 -4.87 -42.61 -31.22
CA VAL A 95 -5.82 -41.57 -30.78
C VAL A 95 -7.25 -42.04 -31.08
N ARG A 96 -8.05 -42.22 -30.04
CA ARG A 96 -9.46 -42.64 -30.11
C ARG A 96 -10.39 -41.45 -30.31
N ALA A 97 -10.16 -40.36 -29.58
CA ALA A 97 -11.01 -39.19 -29.60
C ALA A 97 -10.25 -37.93 -29.19
N TRP A 98 -10.72 -36.79 -29.65
CA TRP A 98 -10.32 -35.48 -29.15
C TRP A 98 -11.40 -34.93 -28.23
N VAL A 99 -11.01 -34.36 -27.10
CA VAL A 99 -11.95 -33.92 -26.06
C VAL A 99 -11.75 -32.45 -25.77
N ALA A 100 -12.86 -31.69 -25.80
CA ALA A 100 -12.93 -30.33 -25.29
C ALA A 100 -13.58 -30.34 -23.91
N LYS A 101 -12.86 -29.89 -22.88
CA LYS A 101 -13.36 -29.86 -21.48
C LYS A 101 -13.13 -28.51 -20.82
N THR A 102 -14.20 -27.94 -20.26
CA THR A 102 -14.23 -26.61 -19.63
C THR A 102 -15.01 -26.61 -18.31
N TYR A 103 -14.49 -25.95 -17.28
CA TYR A 103 -15.17 -25.76 -16.00
C TYR A 103 -15.79 -24.34 -15.94
N ILE A 104 -17.10 -24.23 -16.10
CA ILE A 104 -17.83 -22.94 -16.20
C ILE A 104 -18.37 -22.47 -14.85
N GLY A 105 -18.66 -23.37 -13.92
CA GLY A 105 -19.25 -23.06 -12.63
C GLY A 105 -18.58 -23.80 -11.48
N HIS A 106 -19.14 -23.63 -10.28
CA HIS A 106 -18.97 -24.63 -9.24
C HIS A 106 -19.76 -25.86 -9.71
N ASP A 107 -19.05 -26.97 -9.96
CA ASP A 107 -19.58 -28.25 -10.44
C ASP A 107 -20.20 -28.30 -11.85
N GLU A 108 -20.25 -27.18 -12.57
CA GLU A 108 -20.66 -27.15 -13.98
C GLU A 108 -19.47 -27.36 -14.92
N ILE A 109 -19.51 -28.48 -15.66
CA ILE A 109 -18.47 -28.89 -16.61
C ILE A 109 -19.10 -29.05 -17.99
N LEU A 110 -18.61 -28.30 -18.97
CA LEU A 110 -18.88 -28.60 -20.37
C LEU A 110 -17.82 -29.57 -20.88
N ARG A 111 -18.28 -30.69 -21.44
CA ARG A 111 -17.43 -31.70 -22.04
C ARG A 111 -18.07 -32.22 -23.32
N THR A 112 -17.29 -32.23 -24.39
CA THR A 112 -17.68 -32.78 -25.68
C THR A 112 -16.53 -33.63 -26.21
N ASP A 113 -16.85 -34.86 -26.61
CA ASP A 113 -15.89 -35.83 -27.12
C ASP A 113 -16.11 -35.96 -28.64
N PHE A 114 -15.03 -35.94 -29.42
CA PHE A 114 -15.00 -36.06 -30.89
C PHE A 114 -14.24 -37.32 -31.29
N PRO A 115 -14.92 -38.46 -31.48
CA PRO A 115 -14.28 -39.72 -31.82
C PRO A 115 -13.65 -39.70 -33.21
N VAL A 116 -12.37 -40.08 -33.32
CA VAL A 116 -11.63 -40.09 -34.60
C VAL A 116 -12.25 -41.06 -35.61
N ASN A 117 -12.86 -42.15 -35.15
CA ASN A 117 -13.57 -43.09 -36.03
C ASN A 117 -14.85 -42.52 -36.65
N ALA A 118 -15.41 -41.44 -36.09
CA ALA A 118 -16.65 -40.82 -36.58
C ALA A 118 -16.37 -39.57 -37.42
N VAL A 119 -15.39 -38.74 -37.02
CA VAL A 119 -15.11 -37.43 -37.67
C VAL A 119 -13.73 -37.35 -38.32
N GLY A 120 -12.93 -38.41 -38.24
CA GLY A 120 -11.62 -38.50 -38.92
C GLY A 120 -10.59 -37.50 -38.38
N GLU A 121 -9.75 -37.01 -39.28
CA GLU A 121 -8.66 -36.06 -38.97
C GLU A 121 -9.17 -34.71 -38.45
N ALA A 122 -10.41 -34.33 -38.78
CA ALA A 122 -11.05 -33.10 -38.32
C ALA A 122 -11.38 -33.10 -36.81
N ALA A 123 -11.26 -34.24 -36.12
CA ALA A 123 -11.58 -34.37 -34.70
C ALA A 123 -10.87 -33.34 -33.81
N GLN A 124 -9.60 -33.06 -34.10
CA GLN A 124 -8.81 -32.09 -33.33
C GLN A 124 -9.35 -30.67 -33.51
N GLU A 125 -9.60 -30.27 -34.76
CA GLU A 125 -10.07 -28.93 -35.10
C GLU A 125 -11.46 -28.67 -34.51
N LEU A 126 -12.37 -29.66 -34.61
CA LEU A 126 -13.69 -29.60 -33.98
C LEU A 126 -13.60 -29.46 -32.46
N ALA A 127 -12.66 -30.14 -31.81
CA ALA A 127 -12.44 -29.98 -30.37
C ALA A 127 -11.91 -28.57 -30.01
N VAL A 128 -11.09 -27.96 -30.86
CA VAL A 128 -10.60 -26.58 -30.67
C VAL A 128 -11.72 -25.55 -30.88
N GLU A 129 -12.56 -25.73 -31.91
CA GLU A 129 -13.72 -24.86 -32.16
C GLU A 129 -14.72 -24.96 -30.99
N GLU A 130 -15.06 -26.17 -30.58
CA GLU A 130 -15.96 -26.40 -29.45
C GLU A 130 -15.39 -25.82 -28.15
N ARG A 131 -14.07 -25.92 -27.93
CA ARG A 131 -13.41 -25.26 -26.81
C ARG A 131 -13.61 -23.74 -26.84
N THR A 132 -13.58 -23.12 -28.03
CA THR A 132 -13.83 -21.69 -28.20
C THR A 132 -15.26 -21.34 -27.79
N ARG A 133 -16.26 -22.11 -28.25
CA ARG A 133 -17.67 -21.94 -27.85
C ARG A 133 -17.89 -22.12 -26.34
N GLN A 134 -17.20 -23.08 -25.72
CA GLN A 134 -17.25 -23.28 -24.28
C GLN A 134 -16.64 -22.10 -23.50
N LEU A 135 -15.59 -21.47 -24.02
CA LEU A 135 -14.96 -20.28 -23.43
C LEU A 135 -15.82 -19.02 -23.57
N GLU A 136 -16.61 -18.89 -24.64
CA GLU A 136 -17.55 -17.78 -24.81
C GLU A 136 -18.66 -17.78 -23.76
N ARG A 137 -19.09 -18.96 -23.32
CA ARG A 137 -20.02 -19.10 -22.18
C ARG A 137 -19.39 -18.73 -20.84
N MET A 138 -18.06 -18.62 -20.74
CA MET A 138 -17.37 -18.34 -19.48
C MET A 138 -17.40 -16.85 -19.16
N ALA A 139 -18.28 -16.46 -18.25
CA ALA A 139 -18.37 -15.11 -17.71
C ALA A 139 -17.76 -14.96 -16.30
N GLY A 140 -17.46 -13.72 -15.92
CA GLY A 140 -17.12 -13.35 -14.55
C GLY A 140 -15.63 -13.40 -14.17
N LEU A 141 -15.37 -13.03 -12.91
CA LEU A 141 -14.03 -12.87 -12.34
C LEU A 141 -13.60 -14.12 -11.57
N ALA A 142 -12.32 -14.49 -11.65
CA ALA A 142 -11.80 -15.65 -10.96
C ALA A 142 -11.60 -15.39 -9.47
N ARG A 143 -12.02 -16.34 -8.62
CA ARG A 143 -11.80 -16.32 -7.16
C ARG A 143 -12.27 -15.03 -6.49
N LEU A 144 -13.48 -14.60 -6.85
CA LEU A 144 -14.08 -13.39 -6.31
C LEU A 144 -14.51 -13.61 -4.85
N HIS A 145 -14.05 -12.75 -3.94
CA HIS A 145 -14.55 -12.77 -2.56
C HIS A 145 -15.97 -12.17 -2.53
N PRO A 146 -16.94 -12.72 -1.76
CA PRO A 146 -18.32 -12.20 -1.74
C PRO A 146 -18.41 -10.69 -1.46
N ALA A 147 -17.56 -10.19 -0.55
CA ALA A 147 -17.45 -8.76 -0.24
C ALA A 147 -17.06 -7.87 -1.44
N GLU A 148 -16.33 -8.39 -2.41
CA GLU A 148 -15.92 -7.58 -3.57
C GLU A 148 -17.08 -7.31 -4.51
N GLU A 149 -18.01 -8.25 -4.67
CA GLU A 149 -19.22 -8.00 -5.45
C GLU A 149 -20.01 -6.84 -4.87
N THR A 150 -20.19 -6.84 -3.55
CA THR A 150 -20.89 -5.76 -2.86
C THR A 150 -20.16 -4.43 -3.03
N ILE A 151 -18.82 -4.41 -2.90
CA ILE A 151 -18.02 -3.18 -3.04
C ILE A 151 -18.06 -2.62 -4.46
N ARG A 152 -18.07 -3.48 -5.48
CA ARG A 152 -18.14 -3.07 -6.90
C ARG A 152 -19.52 -2.56 -7.30
N LYS A 153 -20.58 -3.22 -6.83
CA LYS A 153 -21.97 -2.84 -7.13
C LYS A 153 -22.42 -1.61 -6.34
N SER A 154 -21.85 -1.39 -5.16
CA SER A 154 -22.17 -0.22 -4.33
C SER A 154 -21.55 1.05 -4.91
N PRO A 155 -22.21 2.21 -4.81
CA PRO A 155 -21.61 3.50 -5.11
C PRO A 155 -20.41 3.80 -4.18
N PRO A 156 -19.55 4.78 -4.49
CA PRO A 156 -18.48 5.21 -3.59
C PRO A 156 -19.04 5.48 -2.20
N ALA A 157 -18.47 4.80 -1.20
CA ALA A 157 -19.06 4.72 0.12
C ALA A 157 -19.14 6.09 0.82
N PHE A 158 -18.26 7.03 0.48
CA PHE A 158 -18.20 8.33 1.17
C PHE A 158 -17.94 9.48 0.19
N PRO A 159 -18.78 10.54 0.19
CA PRO A 159 -18.43 11.78 -0.51
C PRO A 159 -17.14 12.36 0.11
N ALA A 160 -16.28 12.95 -0.73
CA ALA A 160 -14.97 13.48 -0.35
C ALA A 160 -15.01 14.44 0.86
N GLY A 161 -16.15 15.08 1.13
CA GLY A 161 -16.35 15.97 2.28
C GLY A 161 -16.38 15.30 3.66
N LEU A 162 -16.57 13.97 3.75
CA LEU A 162 -16.56 13.25 5.04
C LEU A 162 -15.16 12.78 5.46
N LEU A 163 -14.21 12.77 4.52
CA LEU A 163 -12.86 12.28 4.73
C LEU A 163 -11.95 13.42 5.18
N SER A 164 -11.52 13.37 6.44
CA SER A 164 -10.53 14.32 6.94
C SER A 164 -9.20 14.14 6.20
N PRO A 165 -8.55 15.22 5.75
CA PRO A 165 -7.24 15.12 5.11
C PRO A 165 -6.22 14.53 6.07
N LYS A 166 -5.20 13.89 5.51
CA LYS A 166 -4.11 13.32 6.30
C LYS A 166 -3.36 14.45 7.00
N ARG A 167 -3.35 14.42 8.34
CA ARG A 167 -2.61 15.36 9.18
C ARG A 167 -1.12 15.33 8.86
N SER A 168 -0.51 16.51 8.88
CA SER A 168 0.93 16.61 8.71
C SER A 168 1.66 16.01 9.92
N LYS A 169 2.93 15.60 9.75
CA LYS A 169 3.75 15.12 10.89
C LYS A 169 3.82 16.16 12.03
N SER A 170 3.66 17.44 11.70
CA SER A 170 3.71 18.57 12.63
C SER A 170 2.46 18.70 13.49
N GLU A 171 1.32 18.18 13.05
CA GLU A 171 0.04 18.19 13.79
C GLU A 171 -0.13 16.93 14.64
N ILE A 172 0.60 15.86 14.31
CA ILE A 172 0.46 14.57 14.99
C ILE A 172 1.15 14.64 16.37
N LYS A 173 0.36 14.67 17.44
CA LYS A 173 0.84 14.53 18.81
C LYS A 173 1.26 13.08 19.09
N ARG A 174 2.47 12.88 19.61
CA ARG A 174 2.94 11.56 20.07
C ARG A 174 2.45 11.29 21.50
N SER A 175 2.22 10.03 21.87
CA SER A 175 1.81 9.66 23.24
C SER A 175 2.84 10.04 24.30
N THR A 176 4.13 10.04 23.94
CA THR A 176 5.25 10.43 24.81
C THR A 176 5.41 11.94 24.99
N ASN A 177 4.54 12.74 24.35
CA ASN A 177 4.59 14.19 24.42
C ASN A 177 3.74 14.70 25.59
N SER A 178 4.41 15.21 26.62
CA SER A 178 3.81 15.81 27.82
C SER A 178 3.46 17.29 27.66
N SER A 179 3.93 17.97 26.61
CA SER A 179 3.62 19.39 26.39
C SER A 179 2.18 19.62 25.95
N GLY A 180 1.59 18.64 25.25
CA GLY A 180 0.30 18.80 24.60
C GLY A 180 0.41 19.18 23.13
N VAL A 181 1.58 19.67 22.69
CA VAL A 181 1.80 20.26 21.36
C VAL A 181 2.89 19.51 20.62
N SER A 182 2.60 19.07 19.40
CA SER A 182 3.58 18.32 18.58
C SER A 182 4.76 19.22 18.20
N GLY A 183 5.98 18.71 18.42
CA GLY A 183 7.22 19.48 18.25
C GLY A 183 7.63 20.30 19.47
N VAL A 184 6.91 20.22 20.60
CA VAL A 184 7.35 20.81 21.88
C VAL A 184 7.73 19.69 22.84
N HIS A 185 8.98 19.69 23.32
CA HIS A 185 9.54 18.60 24.11
C HIS A 185 10.21 19.12 25.38
N PHE A 186 10.00 18.43 26.50
CA PHE A 186 10.82 18.62 27.70
C PHE A 186 12.12 17.83 27.55
N LYS A 187 13.25 18.45 27.91
CA LYS A 187 14.56 17.79 27.96
C LYS A 187 15.28 18.11 29.27
N ALA A 188 15.82 17.07 29.89
CA ALA A 188 16.74 17.16 31.02
C ALA A 188 18.00 16.35 30.65
N PRO A 189 19.12 17.02 30.30
CA PRO A 189 20.32 16.32 29.82
C PRO A 189 20.91 15.36 30.86
N ASN A 190 20.85 15.74 32.15
CA ASN A 190 21.48 15.02 33.25
C ASN A 190 20.49 14.89 34.42
N PRO A 191 20.58 13.83 35.24
CA PRO A 191 19.84 13.73 36.51
C PRO A 191 20.27 14.89 37.43
N GLY A 192 19.36 15.84 37.69
CA GLY A 192 19.65 17.05 38.47
C GLY A 192 19.68 18.36 37.66
N HIS A 193 19.65 18.29 36.32
CA HIS A 193 19.44 19.48 35.51
C HIS A 193 17.96 19.92 35.60
N PRO A 194 17.65 21.20 35.88
CA PRO A 194 16.27 21.69 36.02
C PRO A 194 15.43 21.50 34.75
N GLY A 195 16.10 21.32 33.62
CA GLY A 195 15.51 21.00 32.33
C GLY A 195 15.13 22.24 31.53
N TYR A 196 14.70 22.02 30.29
CA TYR A 196 14.22 23.06 29.41
C TYR A 196 13.12 22.53 28.49
N TRP A 197 12.28 23.43 28.00
CA TRP A 197 11.31 23.15 26.96
C TRP A 197 11.86 23.56 25.60
N LEU A 198 11.76 22.68 24.62
CA LEU A 198 12.29 22.85 23.27
C LEU A 198 11.16 22.87 22.26
N ALA A 199 11.02 23.96 21.51
CA ALA A 199 10.22 24.03 20.30
C ALA A 199 11.07 23.62 19.09
N ILE A 200 10.59 22.70 18.26
CA ILE A 200 11.27 22.28 17.03
C ILE A 200 10.30 22.10 15.86
N THR A 201 10.68 22.64 14.71
CA THR A 201 9.94 22.57 13.45
C THR A 201 10.84 22.09 12.33
N TYR A 202 10.35 21.11 11.54
CA TYR A 202 11.05 20.62 10.35
C TYR A 202 10.42 21.19 9.08
N THR A 203 11.26 21.78 8.24
CA THR A 203 10.88 22.34 6.93
C THR A 203 11.66 21.60 5.84
N THR A 204 10.93 20.98 4.91
CA THR A 204 11.52 20.24 3.80
C THR A 204 12.47 21.15 3.00
N GLY A 205 13.71 20.71 2.78
CA GLY A 205 14.71 21.47 2.03
C GLY A 205 15.44 22.57 2.81
N LYS A 206 14.89 23.07 3.94
CA LYS A 206 15.49 24.15 4.76
C LYS A 206 16.08 23.67 6.10
N GLY A 207 15.85 22.42 6.48
CA GLY A 207 16.32 21.85 7.75
C GLY A 207 15.33 22.04 8.90
N SER A 208 15.86 22.07 10.13
CA SER A 208 15.06 22.23 11.35
C SER A 208 15.34 23.55 12.05
N VAL A 209 14.28 24.26 12.43
CA VAL A 209 14.37 25.43 13.31
C VAL A 209 14.00 24.98 14.72
N SER A 210 14.82 25.34 15.71
CA SER A 210 14.54 24.98 17.10
C SER A 210 14.95 26.08 18.07
N LYS A 211 14.23 26.19 19.19
CA LYS A 211 14.54 27.14 20.27
C LYS A 211 14.19 26.53 21.64
N ALA A 212 15.10 26.68 22.59
CA ALA A 212 14.98 26.15 23.94
C ALA A 212 14.68 27.26 24.95
N PHE A 213 13.90 26.93 25.97
CA PHE A 213 13.50 27.81 27.07
C PHE A 213 13.80 27.13 28.40
N SER A 214 14.72 27.72 29.16
CA SER A 214 15.24 27.14 30.42
C SER A 214 14.20 27.21 31.54
N ILE A 215 14.00 26.10 32.26
CA ILE A 215 13.14 26.09 33.46
C ILE A 215 13.76 26.93 34.58
N LYS A 216 15.10 26.99 34.66
CA LYS A 216 15.81 27.78 35.68
C LYS A 216 15.50 29.27 35.57
N GLU A 217 15.33 29.78 34.36
CA GLU A 217 15.16 31.21 34.08
C GLU A 217 13.69 31.65 34.12
N HIS A 218 12.79 30.82 33.59
CA HIS A 218 11.38 31.22 33.43
C HIS A 218 10.44 30.51 34.40
N GLY A 219 10.88 29.42 35.05
CA GLY A 219 10.01 28.50 35.75
C GLY A 219 9.35 27.48 34.79
N PRO A 220 8.82 26.37 35.33
CA PRO A 220 8.39 25.22 34.52
C PRO A 220 7.21 25.54 33.59
N GLU A 221 6.18 26.22 34.11
CA GLU A 221 4.98 26.57 33.34
C GLU A 221 5.26 27.65 32.29
N LYS A 222 5.97 28.71 32.66
CA LYS A 222 6.29 29.80 31.73
C LYS A 222 7.23 29.35 30.62
N ALA A 223 8.24 28.53 30.92
CA ALA A 223 9.12 27.97 29.89
C ALA A 223 8.33 27.08 28.90
N LYS A 224 7.33 26.35 29.38
CA LYS A 224 6.43 25.55 28.53
C LYS A 224 5.59 26.44 27.61
N LEU A 225 4.97 27.49 28.16
CA LEU A 225 4.17 28.44 27.38
C LEU A 225 4.98 29.11 26.28
N LEU A 226 6.17 29.64 26.62
CA LEU A 226 7.08 30.25 25.63
C LEU A 226 7.48 29.27 24.51
N ALA A 227 7.68 28.00 24.84
CA ALA A 227 7.96 26.98 23.84
C ALA A 227 6.76 26.66 22.93
N ILE A 228 5.54 26.77 23.44
CA ILE A 228 4.31 26.61 22.64
C ILE A 228 4.14 27.81 21.71
N GLU A 229 4.26 29.04 22.22
CA GLU A 229 4.17 30.27 21.42
C GLU A 229 5.22 30.30 20.29
N GLU A 230 6.47 29.96 20.59
CA GLU A 230 7.51 29.89 19.56
C GLU A 230 7.20 28.79 18.53
N ARG A 231 6.59 27.67 18.95
CA ARG A 231 6.19 26.61 18.02
C ARG A 231 5.11 27.10 17.06
N GLU A 232 4.13 27.86 17.54
CA GLU A 232 3.09 28.48 16.70
C GLU A 232 3.72 29.42 15.67
N ARG A 233 4.61 30.30 16.12
CA ARG A 233 5.38 31.20 15.23
C ARG A 233 6.17 30.45 14.16
N GLN A 234 6.85 29.35 14.52
CA GLN A 234 7.60 28.54 13.55
C GLN A 234 6.68 27.85 12.53
N LEU A 235 5.46 27.48 12.92
CA LEU A 235 4.46 26.90 12.02
C LEU A 235 3.88 27.94 11.06
N GLU A 236 3.60 29.15 11.54
CA GLU A 236 3.16 30.27 10.70
C GLU A 236 4.22 30.64 9.65
N GLN A 237 5.49 30.77 10.07
CA GLN A 237 6.60 31.02 9.15
C GLN A 237 6.78 29.92 8.10
N LYS A 238 6.47 28.67 8.45
CA LYS A 238 6.50 27.55 7.51
C LYS A 238 5.35 27.62 6.50
N LEU A 239 4.20 28.16 6.89
CA LEU A 239 3.03 28.29 6.03
C LEU A 239 3.18 29.44 5.04
N MET A 240 3.95 30.47 5.39
CA MET A 240 4.30 31.54 4.45
C MET A 240 5.31 31.02 3.39
N PRO A 241 4.93 30.96 2.10
CA PRO A 241 5.87 30.61 1.04
C PRO A 241 6.93 31.72 0.91
N ASP A 242 8.20 31.36 0.72
CA ASP A 242 9.24 32.34 0.38
C ASP A 242 8.88 32.99 -0.97
N THR A 243 8.43 34.24 -0.94
CA THR A 243 8.35 35.12 -2.11
C THR A 243 9.74 35.63 -2.51
N GLY A 244 10.74 34.76 -2.53
CA GLY A 244 12.14 35.17 -2.70
C GLY A 244 13.08 34.05 -3.04
N THR A 245 12.98 33.50 -4.25
CA THR A 245 14.13 32.85 -4.89
C THR A 245 14.48 33.62 -6.16
N LEU A 246 15.31 34.65 -6.02
CA LEU A 246 16.15 35.15 -7.10
C LEU A 246 17.61 34.87 -6.74
N ALA A 247 18.24 34.10 -7.65
CA ALA A 247 19.66 33.88 -7.89
C ALA A 247 20.50 33.10 -6.86
N PRO A 248 21.20 32.03 -7.29
CA PRO A 248 22.28 31.41 -6.54
C PRO A 248 23.55 32.24 -6.71
N SER A 249 24.10 32.77 -5.62
CA SER A 249 25.45 33.35 -5.60
C SER A 249 26.42 32.43 -4.90
N LEU A 250 27.45 32.08 -5.66
CA LEU A 250 28.69 31.44 -5.26
C LEU A 250 29.24 32.02 -3.95
N ARG A 251 29.53 31.16 -2.97
CA ARG A 251 30.66 31.36 -2.06
C ARG A 251 31.23 30.02 -1.64
N ARG A 252 32.31 29.65 -2.33
CA ARG A 252 33.26 28.62 -1.92
C ARG A 252 34.47 29.37 -1.39
N GLU A 253 34.50 29.62 -0.09
CA GLU A 253 35.73 30.02 0.61
C GLU A 253 35.98 29.00 1.71
N ALA A 254 36.88 28.06 1.41
CA ALA A 254 37.50 27.20 2.38
C ALA A 254 38.61 28.00 3.07
N SER A 255 38.42 28.32 4.37
CA SER A 255 39.49 28.82 5.22
C SER A 255 39.92 27.74 6.22
N ARG A 256 41.11 27.21 5.92
CA ARG A 256 42.26 26.84 6.76
C ARG A 256 42.13 26.55 8.28
N HIS A 257 42.99 25.60 8.65
CA HIS A 257 43.63 25.26 9.94
C HIS A 257 43.01 24.07 10.70
N GLY A 258 43.74 23.01 11.05
CA GLY A 258 45.19 22.74 11.01
C GLY A 258 45.51 21.31 11.51
N GLN A 259 46.79 21.07 11.83
CA GLN A 259 47.44 19.82 12.31
C GLN A 259 48.04 18.94 11.20
N ALA A 260 49.24 18.40 11.29
CA ALA A 260 50.39 18.56 12.18
C ALA A 260 51.61 17.93 11.47
N ALA A 261 52.81 18.42 11.81
CA ALA A 261 54.09 17.96 11.29
C ALA A 261 54.42 16.52 11.75
N VAL A 262 55.00 15.72 10.85
CA VAL A 262 55.81 14.55 11.20
C VAL A 262 57.07 14.59 10.32
N GLU A 263 58.21 14.76 10.97
CA GLU A 263 59.55 14.69 10.40
C GLU A 263 59.87 13.30 9.85
N ALA A 264 60.43 13.25 8.64
CA ALA A 264 61.02 12.06 8.05
C ALA A 264 62.55 12.11 8.21
N ARG A 265 63.14 11.06 8.80
CA ARG A 265 64.58 10.76 8.72
C ARG A 265 64.90 10.05 7.40
N PRO A 266 66.13 10.19 6.87
CA PRO A 266 66.48 9.76 5.52
C PRO A 266 66.88 8.28 5.46
N GLN A 267 66.68 7.66 4.30
CA GLN A 267 67.42 6.47 3.90
C GLN A 267 68.04 6.68 2.52
N ARG A 268 69.37 6.48 2.51
CA ARG A 268 70.35 6.33 1.42
C ARG A 268 70.79 7.59 0.69
#